data_AF-A0A7S3MKS4-F1
#
_entry.id   AF-A0A7S3MKS4-F1
#
_cell.length_a   1.000
_cell.length_b   1.000
_cell.length_c   1.000
_cell.angle_alpha   90.00
_cell.angle_beta   90.00
_cell.angle_gamma   90.00
#
_symmetry.space_group_name_H-M   'P 1'
#
loop_
_entity.id
_entity.type
_entity.pdbx_description
1 polymer ?
#
loop_
_entity_poly.entity_id
_entity_poly.type
_entity_poly.pdbx_seq_one_letter_code
_entity_poly.pdbx_strand_id
1 'polypeptide(L)'
;SLPPRSPPPEIQMLTLGTAALALSPGLAPAPRVVSRSPTLVMDASNPVVIGLAADSGCGKSTFMRRVTGIFGGECKLNDIGRETNTLVSEMTTVICLDDYHKYDRQGRKSNPEFPDGITALHKDCQDWDKMAEDVLNLKGGKAVDKPIYNHITGELDPNENVTPTPIVIFEGLHPMHDERVNKALDLTIYLDITDDVKFAWKAQRDIAERGATMEAVQKAINERKPDFAAYVEPQKAKADIIIQVLMSDLTEDTSGKFLKVKYIQKKSCTVCEAPFLFDKGSKIEWVPNGDKLTTSAPGVKLASYDDEWFGQPVSVVEMDGKIDVLDELIYVESAMCSTGTKYYGELTEQMVKNKDAPGSENGTGLFQTLCAFKIREAYETLRKQ
;
A
#
# COMPACT_ATOMS: atom_id res chain seq x y z
N SER A 1 -0.31 -44.26 -80.76
CA SER A 1 0.41 -45.39 -80.14
C SER A 1 -0.59 -46.24 -79.37
N LEU A 2 -0.58 -47.54 -79.67
CA LEU A 2 -1.43 -48.67 -79.24
C LEU A 2 -1.62 -48.83 -77.69
N PRO A 3 -2.59 -49.65 -77.21
CA PRO A 3 -3.79 -49.16 -76.52
C PRO A 3 -3.98 -49.83 -75.10
N PRO A 4 -5.19 -50.15 -74.56
CA PRO A 4 -5.49 -50.10 -73.13
C PRO A 4 -5.35 -51.47 -72.41
N ARG A 5 -5.51 -51.49 -71.07
CA ARG A 5 -5.82 -52.72 -70.31
C ARG A 5 -7.03 -52.48 -69.40
N SER A 6 -7.95 -53.43 -69.45
CA SER A 6 -9.09 -53.66 -68.55
C SER A 6 -9.02 -55.12 -68.02
N PRO A 7 -10.01 -55.63 -67.25
CA PRO A 7 -10.14 -55.72 -65.79
C PRO A 7 -10.02 -57.19 -65.27
N PRO A 8 -10.41 -57.54 -64.01
CA PRO A 8 -11.71 -58.22 -63.77
C PRO A 8 -12.28 -58.01 -62.31
N PRO A 9 -13.28 -58.76 -61.78
CA PRO A 9 -14.73 -58.63 -62.06
C PRO A 9 -15.67 -58.63 -60.80
N GLU A 10 -16.95 -58.25 -61.04
CA GLU A 10 -18.25 -58.70 -60.48
C GLU A 10 -18.48 -58.85 -58.94
N ILE A 11 -19.65 -58.53 -58.36
CA ILE A 11 -20.96 -59.20 -58.54
C ILE A 11 -22.18 -58.31 -58.11
N GLN A 12 -23.15 -58.25 -59.03
CA GLN A 12 -24.63 -58.19 -59.00
C GLN A 12 -25.48 -57.45 -57.93
N MET A 13 -26.32 -56.57 -58.49
CA MET A 13 -27.80 -56.41 -58.35
C MET A 13 -28.50 -56.80 -57.04
N LEU A 14 -29.29 -55.87 -56.47
CA LEU A 14 -30.75 -55.92 -56.58
C LEU A 14 -31.42 -54.61 -56.14
N THR A 15 -32.55 -54.33 -56.80
CA THR A 15 -33.46 -53.19 -56.66
C THR A 15 -34.41 -53.25 -55.45
N LEU A 16 -34.99 -52.08 -55.15
CA LEU A 16 -36.33 -51.82 -54.57
C LEU A 16 -36.53 -52.00 -53.05
N GLY A 17 -37.10 -50.96 -52.43
CA GLY A 17 -37.85 -51.12 -51.18
C GLY A 17 -37.81 -49.91 -50.25
N THR A 18 -38.71 -48.96 -50.47
CA THR A 18 -39.12 -47.94 -49.49
C THR A 18 -39.67 -48.60 -48.21
N ALA A 19 -39.20 -48.19 -47.04
CA ALA A 19 -39.95 -48.25 -45.80
C ALA A 19 -39.48 -47.15 -44.85
N ALA A 20 -40.37 -46.19 -44.59
CA ALA A 20 -40.21 -45.19 -43.55
C ALA A 20 -40.37 -45.84 -42.17
N LEU A 21 -39.46 -45.55 -41.25
CA LEU A 21 -39.62 -45.81 -39.82
C LEU A 21 -39.06 -44.61 -39.06
N ALA A 22 -39.96 -43.92 -38.37
CA ALA A 22 -39.67 -42.79 -37.50
C ALA A 22 -38.82 -43.23 -36.31
N LEU A 23 -37.73 -42.50 -36.05
CA LEU A 23 -36.93 -42.59 -34.84
C LEU A 23 -36.82 -41.19 -34.23
N SER A 24 -37.22 -41.11 -32.98
CA SER A 24 -37.21 -39.93 -32.11
C SER A 24 -35.83 -39.26 -32.06
N PRO A 25 -35.74 -37.91 -31.92
CA PRO A 25 -34.47 -37.23 -31.84
C PRO A 25 -33.79 -37.53 -30.49
N GLY A 26 -32.67 -38.25 -30.55
CA GLY A 26 -31.72 -38.35 -29.45
C GLY A 26 -31.02 -37.01 -29.21
N LEU A 27 -30.83 -36.65 -27.95
CA LEU A 27 -30.13 -35.46 -27.49
C LEU A 27 -28.79 -35.28 -28.23
N ALA A 28 -28.61 -34.12 -28.85
CA ALA A 28 -27.31 -33.65 -29.32
C ALA A 28 -26.40 -33.34 -28.10
N PRO A 29 -25.10 -33.66 -28.15
CA PRO A 29 -24.18 -33.26 -27.10
C PRO A 29 -23.98 -31.74 -27.13
N ALA A 30 -24.08 -31.10 -25.96
CA ALA A 30 -23.85 -29.68 -25.79
C ALA A 30 -22.44 -29.28 -26.24
N PRO A 31 -22.25 -28.06 -26.78
CA PRO A 31 -20.91 -27.61 -27.19
C PRO A 31 -20.05 -27.46 -25.94
N ARG A 32 -18.86 -28.07 -25.96
CA ARG A 32 -17.82 -27.85 -24.94
C ARG A 32 -17.43 -26.37 -24.97
N VAL A 33 -17.89 -25.61 -23.99
CA VAL A 33 -17.34 -24.31 -23.65
C VAL A 33 -15.92 -24.56 -23.16
N VAL A 34 -14.94 -24.25 -24.00
CA VAL A 34 -13.54 -24.17 -23.58
C VAL A 34 -13.43 -22.92 -22.72
N SER A 35 -13.45 -23.08 -21.40
CA SER A 35 -13.09 -21.99 -20.50
C SER A 35 -11.63 -21.65 -20.77
N ARG A 36 -11.37 -20.53 -21.45
CA ARG A 36 -10.05 -19.91 -21.41
C ARG A 36 -9.89 -19.33 -20.01
N SER A 37 -9.30 -20.11 -19.12
CA SER A 37 -8.67 -19.55 -17.92
C SER A 37 -7.62 -18.57 -18.43
N PRO A 38 -7.58 -17.31 -17.96
CA PRO A 38 -6.39 -16.52 -18.13
C PRO A 38 -5.36 -17.17 -17.20
N THR A 39 -4.56 -18.07 -17.75
CA THR A 39 -3.33 -18.47 -17.08
C THR A 39 -2.45 -17.23 -17.11
N LEU A 40 -2.60 -16.37 -16.10
CA LEU A 40 -1.50 -15.51 -15.67
C LEU A 40 -0.35 -16.48 -15.48
N VAL A 41 0.64 -16.37 -16.37
CA VAL A 41 1.92 -17.02 -16.17
C VAL A 41 2.45 -16.37 -14.90
N MET A 42 2.19 -17.00 -13.74
CA MET A 42 2.84 -16.61 -12.49
C MET A 42 4.31 -16.80 -12.77
N ASP A 43 4.99 -15.68 -12.94
CA ASP A 43 6.43 -15.65 -12.94
C ASP A 43 6.90 -16.38 -11.67
N ALA A 44 7.78 -17.37 -11.84
CA ALA A 44 8.19 -18.32 -10.81
C ALA A 44 9.05 -17.69 -9.69
N SER A 45 8.93 -16.38 -9.50
CA SER A 45 9.62 -15.61 -8.45
C SER A 45 8.74 -15.46 -7.23
N ASN A 46 9.35 -15.56 -6.06
CA ASN A 46 8.69 -15.24 -4.80
C ASN A 46 8.19 -13.77 -4.79
N PRO A 47 7.00 -13.51 -4.22
CA PRO A 47 6.49 -12.16 -3.99
C PRO A 47 7.46 -11.26 -3.21
N VAL A 48 7.45 -9.98 -3.53
CA VAL A 48 8.14 -8.95 -2.74
C VAL A 48 7.21 -8.49 -1.62
N VAL A 49 7.71 -8.49 -0.39
CA VAL A 49 6.91 -8.18 0.79
C VAL A 49 7.30 -6.83 1.37
N ILE A 50 6.31 -5.97 1.57
CA ILE A 50 6.47 -4.59 2.06
C ILE A 50 5.78 -4.46 3.42
N GLY A 51 6.42 -3.84 4.40
CA GLY A 51 5.78 -3.46 5.65
C GLY A 51 5.51 -1.96 5.72
N LEU A 52 4.28 -1.58 6.06
CA LEU A 52 3.88 -0.19 6.26
C LEU A 52 3.34 0.03 7.67
N ALA A 53 4.14 0.65 8.53
CA ALA A 53 3.69 1.06 9.85
C ALA A 53 3.05 2.44 9.80
N ALA A 54 1.82 2.54 10.29
CA ALA A 54 1.16 3.82 10.46
C ALA A 54 0.00 3.73 11.45
N ASP A 55 -0.18 4.77 12.25
CA ASP A 55 -1.30 4.86 13.20
C ASP A 55 -2.64 5.07 12.47
N SER A 56 -3.73 4.75 13.14
CA SER A 56 -5.09 5.07 12.70
C SER A 56 -5.23 6.55 12.36
N GLY A 57 -5.88 6.87 11.23
CA GLY A 57 -6.11 8.27 10.82
C GLY A 57 -4.90 9.02 10.26
N CYS A 58 -3.73 8.38 10.12
CA CYS A 58 -2.51 9.02 9.60
C CYS A 58 -2.38 9.01 8.07
N GLY A 59 -3.50 8.92 7.34
CA GLY A 59 -3.49 8.92 5.87
C GLY A 59 -3.13 7.59 5.21
N LYS A 60 -3.15 6.46 5.94
CA LYS A 60 -2.88 5.11 5.39
C LYS A 60 -3.66 4.82 4.11
N SER A 61 -4.98 5.02 4.12
CA SER A 61 -5.82 4.78 2.96
C SER A 61 -5.46 5.68 1.77
N THR A 62 -5.07 6.94 2.04
CA THR A 62 -4.58 7.85 1.00
C THR A 62 -3.25 7.36 0.42
N PHE A 63 -2.32 6.93 1.27
CA PHE A 63 -1.05 6.37 0.82
C PHE A 63 -1.26 5.07 0.01
N MET A 64 -2.13 4.17 0.47
CA MET A 64 -2.47 2.95 -0.27
C MET A 64 -3.07 3.23 -1.65
N ARG A 65 -3.96 4.22 -1.77
CA ARG A 65 -4.48 4.64 -3.09
C ARG A 65 -3.37 5.13 -4.03
N ARG A 66 -2.42 5.90 -3.51
CA ARG A 66 -1.25 6.37 -4.30
C ARG A 66 -0.37 5.19 -4.73
N VAL A 67 -0.09 4.26 -3.82
CA VAL A 67 0.67 3.03 -4.11
C VAL A 67 -0.03 2.22 -5.20
N THR A 68 -1.30 1.91 -5.02
CA THR A 68 -2.05 1.08 -5.96
C THR A 68 -2.21 1.74 -7.33
N GLY A 69 -2.37 3.06 -7.38
CA GLY A 69 -2.46 3.80 -8.64
C GLY A 69 -1.20 3.73 -9.51
N ILE A 70 -0.02 3.53 -8.89
CA ILE A 70 1.26 3.42 -9.59
C ILE A 70 1.48 2.04 -10.20
N PHE A 71 0.99 0.98 -9.56
CA PHE A 71 1.14 -0.39 -10.07
C PHE A 71 0.11 -0.77 -11.13
N GLY A 72 -0.87 0.11 -11.39
CA GLY A 72 -1.91 -0.12 -12.37
C GLY A 72 -2.99 -1.11 -11.88
N GLY A 73 -4.11 -1.11 -12.61
CA GLY A 73 -5.27 -1.92 -12.28
C GLY A 73 -6.21 -1.24 -11.28
N GLU A 74 -7.45 -1.75 -11.23
CA GLU A 74 -8.43 -1.34 -10.24
C GLU A 74 -8.11 -2.05 -8.91
N CYS A 75 -7.72 -1.27 -7.90
CA CYS A 75 -7.60 -1.78 -6.54
C CYS A 75 -8.99 -1.87 -5.91
N LYS A 76 -9.41 -3.08 -5.58
CA LYS A 76 -10.72 -3.36 -4.99
C LYS A 76 -10.60 -4.22 -3.75
N LEU A 77 -11.66 -4.25 -2.94
CA LEU A 77 -11.77 -5.23 -1.87
C LEU A 77 -11.77 -6.65 -2.44
N ASN A 78 -11.20 -7.58 -1.69
CA ASN A 78 -11.26 -9.00 -2.04
C ASN A 78 -12.73 -9.47 -2.08
N ASP A 79 -13.19 -9.92 -3.24
CA ASP A 79 -14.61 -10.26 -3.42
C ASP A 79 -14.91 -11.64 -2.86
N ILE A 80 -15.16 -11.69 -1.56
CA ILE A 80 -15.51 -12.90 -0.81
C ILE A 80 -17.00 -12.94 -0.41
N GLY A 81 -17.81 -12.01 -0.93
CA GLY A 81 -19.25 -11.90 -0.61
C GLY A 81 -19.58 -11.40 0.80
N ARG A 82 -18.59 -10.88 1.54
CA ARG A 82 -18.73 -10.31 2.90
C ARG A 82 -17.63 -9.27 3.18
N GLU A 83 -17.67 -8.67 4.37
CA GLU A 83 -16.67 -7.67 4.79
C GLU A 83 -15.24 -8.26 4.77
N THR A 84 -14.29 -7.47 4.29
CA THR A 84 -12.86 -7.78 4.27
C THR A 84 -12.06 -6.49 4.37
N ASN A 85 -10.86 -6.57 4.92
CA ASN A 85 -9.89 -5.48 4.89
C ASN A 85 -8.86 -5.64 3.77
N THR A 86 -8.90 -6.76 3.05
CA THR A 86 -7.91 -7.09 2.02
C THR A 86 -8.23 -6.33 0.74
N LEU A 87 -7.25 -5.58 0.25
CA LEU A 87 -7.30 -4.95 -1.07
C LEU A 87 -6.47 -5.75 -2.06
N VAL A 88 -7.01 -5.97 -3.25
CA VAL A 88 -6.36 -6.74 -4.31
C VAL A 88 -6.38 -5.96 -5.63
N SER A 89 -5.27 -6.04 -6.35
CA SER A 89 -5.11 -5.65 -7.75
C SER A 89 -4.36 -6.76 -8.50
N GLU A 90 -4.04 -6.54 -9.77
CA GLU A 90 -3.20 -7.48 -10.53
C GLU A 90 -1.78 -7.61 -9.95
N MET A 91 -1.27 -6.53 -9.35
CA MET A 91 0.12 -6.43 -8.90
C MET A 91 0.28 -6.45 -7.37
N THR A 92 -0.76 -6.08 -6.63
CA THR A 92 -0.65 -5.81 -5.19
C THR A 92 -1.76 -6.49 -4.38
N THR A 93 -1.37 -7.09 -3.26
CA THR A 93 -2.27 -7.57 -2.21
C THR A 93 -1.93 -6.80 -0.95
N VAL A 94 -2.88 -6.03 -0.41
CA VAL A 94 -2.72 -5.27 0.82
C VAL A 94 -3.49 -5.98 1.94
N ILE A 95 -2.80 -6.29 3.03
CA ILE A 95 -3.35 -6.98 4.20
C ILE A 95 -3.27 -6.03 5.39
N CYS A 96 -4.42 -5.80 6.04
CA CYS A 96 -4.50 -5.04 7.27
C CYS A 96 -4.06 -5.90 8.45
N LEU A 97 -3.12 -5.42 9.26
CA LEU A 97 -2.61 -6.17 10.41
C LEU A 97 -3.59 -6.25 11.58
N ASP A 98 -4.64 -5.42 11.58
CA ASP A 98 -5.75 -5.53 12.54
C ASP A 98 -6.46 -6.89 12.42
N ASP A 99 -6.38 -7.56 11.27
CA ASP A 99 -6.93 -8.91 11.09
C ASP A 99 -6.30 -9.93 12.05
N TYR A 100 -5.07 -9.71 12.51
CA TYR A 100 -4.36 -10.59 13.42
C TYR A 100 -4.58 -10.24 14.91
N HIS A 101 -5.63 -9.49 15.24
CA HIS A 101 -6.02 -9.29 16.63
C HIS A 101 -6.44 -10.62 17.29
N LYS A 102 -5.89 -10.90 18.48
CA LYS A 102 -6.32 -12.03 19.34
C LYS A 102 -7.71 -11.83 19.93
N TYR A 103 -8.09 -10.58 20.14
CA TYR A 103 -9.31 -10.22 20.84
C TYR A 103 -10.14 -9.25 20.00
N ASP A 104 -11.44 -9.51 19.96
CA ASP A 104 -12.41 -8.57 19.41
C ASP A 104 -12.53 -7.30 20.28
N ARG A 105 -13.34 -6.33 19.85
CA ARG A 105 -13.51 -5.05 20.54
C ARG A 105 -14.02 -5.21 21.97
N GLN A 106 -14.89 -6.18 22.24
CA GLN A 106 -15.42 -6.43 23.57
C GLN A 106 -14.42 -7.22 24.42
N GLY A 107 -13.79 -8.23 23.85
CA GLY A 107 -12.72 -9.03 24.45
C GLY A 107 -11.55 -8.17 24.91
N ARG A 108 -11.18 -7.14 24.14
CA ARG A 108 -10.20 -6.13 24.56
C ARG A 108 -10.62 -5.33 25.79
N LYS A 109 -11.90 -4.95 25.89
CA LYS A 109 -12.41 -4.13 27.01
C LYS A 109 -12.58 -4.94 28.29
N SER A 110 -12.96 -6.21 28.19
CA SER A 110 -13.26 -7.08 29.34
C SER A 110 -12.32 -8.27 29.43
N ASN A 111 -11.04 -8.06 29.11
CA ASN A 111 -10.04 -9.13 29.11
C ASN A 111 -9.70 -9.54 30.56
N PRO A 112 -9.79 -10.83 30.94
CA PRO A 112 -9.46 -11.28 32.30
C PRO A 112 -8.01 -11.04 32.72
N GLU A 113 -7.06 -11.07 31.77
CA GLU A 113 -5.63 -10.84 32.02
C GLU A 113 -5.29 -9.34 32.12
N PHE A 114 -6.15 -8.49 31.56
CA PHE A 114 -6.01 -7.03 31.57
C PHE A 114 -7.28 -6.39 32.16
N PRO A 115 -7.41 -6.30 33.50
CA PRO A 115 -8.64 -5.85 34.17
C PRO A 115 -9.12 -4.44 33.79
N ASP A 116 -8.20 -3.55 33.37
CA ASP A 116 -8.50 -2.21 32.88
C ASP A 116 -8.71 -2.16 31.35
N GLY A 117 -8.73 -3.32 30.71
CA GLY A 117 -8.74 -3.50 29.27
C GLY A 117 -7.35 -3.47 28.64
N ILE A 118 -7.25 -4.02 27.43
CA ILE A 118 -6.05 -4.00 26.59
C ILE A 118 -6.34 -3.22 25.30
N THR A 119 -5.44 -2.33 24.89
CA THR A 119 -5.63 -1.55 23.66
C THR A 119 -5.20 -2.35 22.43
N ALA A 120 -5.64 -1.92 21.24
CA ALA A 120 -5.15 -2.45 19.96
C ALA A 120 -3.63 -2.27 19.77
N LEU A 121 -3.04 -1.29 20.44
CA LEU A 121 -1.63 -0.92 20.29
C LEU A 121 -0.74 -1.85 21.11
N HIS A 122 -1.28 -2.46 22.17
CA HIS A 122 -0.54 -3.35 23.05
C HIS A 122 -0.09 -4.61 22.30
N LYS A 123 1.19 -4.98 22.43
CA LYS A 123 1.78 -6.12 21.70
C LYS A 123 1.03 -7.45 21.96
N ASP A 124 0.47 -7.62 23.15
CA ASP A 124 -0.20 -8.88 23.53
C ASP A 124 -1.62 -8.98 22.94
N CYS A 125 -2.10 -7.92 22.27
CA CYS A 125 -3.34 -7.95 21.50
C CYS A 125 -3.18 -8.64 20.13
N GLN A 126 -1.96 -8.95 19.70
CA GLN A 126 -1.67 -9.48 18.37
C GLN A 126 -1.34 -10.97 18.41
N ASP A 127 -1.79 -11.73 17.41
CA ASP A 127 -1.41 -13.11 17.15
C ASP A 127 -0.14 -13.15 16.27
N TRP A 128 1.00 -13.03 16.94
CA TRP A 128 2.31 -13.00 16.28
C TRP A 128 2.65 -14.29 15.55
N ASP A 129 2.19 -15.44 16.04
CA ASP A 129 2.52 -16.73 15.42
C ASP A 129 1.77 -16.89 14.12
N LYS A 130 0.46 -16.57 14.11
CA LYS A 130 -0.34 -16.56 12.88
C LYS A 130 0.17 -15.52 11.87
N MET A 131 0.51 -14.32 12.34
CA MET A 131 1.06 -13.26 11.49
C MET A 131 2.38 -13.69 10.85
N ALA A 132 3.31 -14.24 11.63
CA ALA A 132 4.60 -14.70 11.11
C ALA A 132 4.45 -15.85 10.12
N GLU A 133 3.57 -16.82 10.41
CA GLU A 133 3.25 -17.92 9.50
C GLU A 133 2.73 -17.40 8.15
N ASP A 134 1.73 -16.50 8.18
CA ASP A 134 1.11 -16.01 6.96
C ASP A 134 2.05 -15.16 6.12
N VAL A 135 2.83 -14.28 6.76
CA VAL A 135 3.85 -13.45 6.07
C VAL A 135 4.86 -14.34 5.36
N LEU A 136 5.38 -15.38 6.03
CA LEU A 136 6.35 -16.31 5.45
C LEU A 136 5.75 -17.16 4.33
N ASN A 137 4.50 -17.61 4.48
CA ASN A 137 3.80 -18.38 3.45
C ASN A 137 3.53 -17.53 2.21
N LEU A 138 3.01 -16.31 2.38
CA LEU A 138 2.77 -15.38 1.28
C LEU A 138 4.07 -14.98 0.57
N LYS A 139 5.16 -14.72 1.32
CA LYS A 139 6.49 -14.52 0.74
C LYS A 139 6.97 -15.74 -0.05
N GLY A 140 6.65 -16.94 0.41
CA GLY A 140 6.93 -18.20 -0.28
C GLY A 140 5.99 -18.51 -1.46
N GLY A 141 5.13 -17.57 -1.87
CA GLY A 141 4.18 -17.75 -2.97
C GLY A 141 2.99 -18.66 -2.64
N LYS A 142 2.76 -18.95 -1.35
CA LYS A 142 1.67 -19.83 -0.89
C LYS A 142 0.47 -19.01 -0.43
N ALA A 143 -0.72 -19.48 -0.78
CA ALA A 143 -1.97 -18.92 -0.25
C ALA A 143 -2.12 -19.22 1.25
N VAL A 144 -2.85 -18.37 1.95
CA VAL A 144 -3.10 -18.46 3.40
C VAL A 144 -4.58 -18.28 3.70
N ASP A 145 -5.04 -18.91 4.77
CA ASP A 145 -6.35 -18.63 5.35
C ASP A 145 -6.15 -17.70 6.55
N LYS A 146 -6.27 -16.39 6.32
CA LYS A 146 -6.06 -15.38 7.36
C LYS A 146 -7.38 -14.99 8.04
N PRO A 147 -7.38 -14.62 9.33
CA PRO A 147 -8.55 -14.04 9.99
C PRO A 147 -9.01 -12.73 9.33
N ILE A 148 -10.20 -12.26 9.73
CA ILE A 148 -10.72 -10.92 9.40
C ILE A 148 -11.16 -10.24 10.70
N TYR A 149 -10.67 -9.04 10.95
CA TYR A 149 -11.21 -8.17 11.99
C TYR A 149 -12.21 -7.20 11.38
N ASN A 150 -13.49 -7.38 11.69
CA ASN A 150 -14.55 -6.58 11.11
C ASN A 150 -14.64 -5.22 11.83
N HIS A 151 -14.24 -4.14 11.15
CA HIS A 151 -14.25 -2.80 11.77
C HIS A 151 -15.66 -2.26 12.05
N ILE A 152 -16.69 -2.77 11.36
CA ILE A 152 -18.09 -2.37 11.53
C ILE A 152 -18.63 -2.97 12.83
N THR A 153 -18.60 -4.29 12.98
CA THR A 153 -19.11 -4.99 14.17
C THR A 153 -18.14 -4.91 15.34
N GLY A 154 -16.83 -4.87 15.05
CA GLY A 154 -15.76 -4.98 16.03
C GLY A 154 -15.46 -6.43 16.43
N GLU A 155 -15.89 -7.41 15.62
CA GLU A 155 -15.76 -8.85 15.87
C GLU A 155 -14.66 -9.50 15.00
N LEU A 156 -14.30 -10.74 15.33
CA LEU A 156 -13.42 -11.59 14.51
C LEU A 156 -14.29 -12.47 13.61
N ASP A 157 -14.27 -12.19 12.32
CA ASP A 157 -15.03 -12.93 11.30
C ASP A 157 -14.26 -14.20 10.86
N PRO A 158 -14.94 -15.17 10.21
CA PRO A 158 -14.29 -16.35 9.67
C PRO A 158 -13.12 -16.01 8.74
N ASN A 159 -12.14 -16.91 8.63
CA ASN A 159 -10.97 -16.69 7.79
C ASN A 159 -11.34 -16.51 6.32
N GLU A 160 -10.55 -15.70 5.61
CA GLU A 160 -10.58 -15.60 4.15
C GLU A 160 -9.32 -16.21 3.54
N ASN A 161 -9.47 -16.78 2.35
CA ASN A 161 -8.35 -17.28 1.56
C ASN A 161 -7.72 -16.12 0.79
N VAL A 162 -6.41 -15.95 0.93
CA VAL A 162 -5.63 -14.92 0.24
C VAL A 162 -4.48 -15.57 -0.51
N THR A 163 -4.41 -15.33 -1.81
CA THR A 163 -3.28 -15.72 -2.67
C THR A 163 -2.35 -14.51 -2.84
N PRO A 164 -1.02 -14.69 -2.78
CA PRO A 164 -0.12 -13.57 -2.96
C PRO A 164 -0.10 -13.12 -4.43
N THR A 165 -0.06 -11.81 -4.63
CA THR A 165 0.29 -11.17 -5.90
C THR A 165 1.81 -10.88 -5.92
N PRO A 166 2.39 -10.34 -7.00
CA PRO A 166 3.82 -10.05 -7.06
C PRO A 166 4.33 -9.13 -5.93
N ILE A 167 3.47 -8.29 -5.36
CA ILE A 167 3.79 -7.42 -4.22
C ILE A 167 2.75 -7.63 -3.12
N VAL A 168 3.18 -8.02 -1.92
CA VAL A 168 2.31 -8.15 -0.75
C VAL A 168 2.67 -7.05 0.26
N ILE A 169 1.69 -6.24 0.65
CA ILE A 169 1.86 -5.12 1.58
C ILE A 169 1.14 -5.44 2.88
N PHE A 170 1.88 -5.51 3.97
CA PHE A 170 1.33 -5.61 5.32
C PHE A 170 1.28 -4.23 5.95
N GLU A 171 0.08 -3.69 6.11
CA GLU A 171 -0.14 -2.36 6.69
C GLU A 171 -0.78 -2.45 8.07
N GLY A 172 -0.32 -1.62 9.00
CA GLY A 172 -1.01 -1.45 10.26
C GLY A 172 -0.10 -0.91 11.36
N LEU A 173 -0.41 -1.29 12.60
CA LEU A 173 0.31 -0.80 13.77
C LEU A 173 1.66 -1.49 14.00
N HIS A 174 1.82 -2.75 13.58
CA HIS A 174 2.96 -3.59 14.01
C HIS A 174 3.72 -4.41 12.95
N PRO A 175 3.91 -3.94 11.70
CA PRO A 175 4.58 -4.74 10.67
C PRO A 175 6.05 -5.07 11.01
N MET A 176 6.71 -4.27 11.84
CA MET A 176 8.13 -4.43 12.19
C MET A 176 8.34 -4.77 13.67
N HIS A 177 7.28 -5.12 14.40
CA HIS A 177 7.37 -5.42 15.83
C HIS A 177 7.98 -6.80 16.09
N ASP A 178 7.39 -7.86 15.51
CA ASP A 178 7.91 -9.23 15.60
C ASP A 178 9.12 -9.40 14.67
N GLU A 179 10.22 -9.93 15.21
CA GLU A 179 11.48 -10.07 14.48
C GLU A 179 11.41 -11.08 13.32
N ARG A 180 10.51 -12.07 13.37
CA ARG A 180 10.31 -13.04 12.27
C ARG A 180 9.64 -12.35 11.10
N VAL A 181 8.60 -11.56 11.38
CA VAL A 181 7.90 -10.75 10.38
C VAL A 181 8.86 -9.72 9.80
N ASN A 182 9.54 -8.94 10.64
CA ASN A 182 10.46 -7.89 10.20
C ASN A 182 11.56 -8.40 9.25
N LYS A 183 12.14 -9.57 9.54
CA LYS A 183 13.15 -10.22 8.67
C LYS A 183 12.59 -10.71 7.33
N ALA A 184 11.29 -10.94 7.25
CA ALA A 184 10.62 -11.36 6.03
C ALA A 184 10.25 -10.17 5.13
N LEU A 185 10.30 -8.93 5.62
CA LEU A 185 10.02 -7.74 4.82
C LEU A 185 11.23 -7.38 3.95
N ASP A 186 10.99 -7.08 2.67
CA ASP A 186 12.01 -6.68 1.70
C ASP A 186 12.20 -5.16 1.64
N LEU A 187 11.19 -4.40 2.05
CA LEU A 187 11.25 -2.95 2.25
C LEU A 187 10.30 -2.55 3.38
N THR A 188 10.75 -1.64 4.24
CA THR A 188 9.99 -1.17 5.40
C THR A 188 9.74 0.33 5.37
N ILE A 189 8.50 0.73 5.61
CA ILE A 189 8.04 2.12 5.55
C ILE A 189 7.34 2.48 6.86
N TYR A 190 7.60 3.67 7.38
CA TYR A 190 6.92 4.22 8.56
C TYR A 190 6.36 5.61 8.28
N LEU A 191 5.08 5.84 8.57
CA LEU A 191 4.47 7.19 8.54
C LEU A 191 4.51 7.79 9.95
N ASP A 192 5.42 8.74 10.17
CA ASP A 192 5.66 9.40 11.46
C ASP A 192 4.95 10.75 11.52
N ILE A 193 3.72 10.76 12.00
CA ILE A 193 2.99 12.00 12.26
C ILE A 193 3.26 12.45 13.68
N THR A 194 3.84 13.63 13.85
CA THR A 194 4.15 14.20 15.16
C THR A 194 2.90 14.43 16.00
N ASP A 195 3.07 14.42 17.33
CA ASP A 195 1.98 14.61 18.29
C ASP A 195 1.20 15.91 18.03
N ASP A 196 1.89 17.00 17.68
CA ASP A 196 1.27 18.29 17.40
C ASP A 196 0.35 18.23 16.18
N VAL A 197 0.80 17.57 15.10
CA VAL A 197 -0.01 17.41 13.88
C VAL A 197 -1.19 16.47 14.14
N LYS A 198 -0.96 15.35 14.85
CA LYS A 198 -2.05 14.44 15.26
C LYS A 198 -3.10 15.17 16.09
N PHE A 199 -2.66 16.01 17.03
CA PHE A 199 -3.54 16.81 17.86
C PHE A 199 -4.35 17.79 17.02
N ALA A 200 -3.71 18.56 16.13
CA ALA A 200 -4.38 19.54 15.28
C ALA A 200 -5.45 18.89 14.38
N TRP A 201 -5.12 17.79 13.70
CA TRP A 201 -6.07 17.07 12.85
C TRP A 201 -7.21 16.46 13.66
N LYS A 202 -6.93 15.89 14.84
CA LYS A 202 -7.95 15.31 15.71
C LYS A 202 -8.87 16.38 16.30
N ALA A 203 -8.31 17.52 16.72
CA ALA A 203 -9.06 18.65 17.22
C ALA A 203 -9.97 19.22 16.13
N GLN A 204 -9.46 19.44 14.92
CA GLN A 204 -10.26 19.88 13.79
C GLN A 204 -11.42 18.93 13.50
N ARG A 205 -11.14 17.62 13.38
CA ARG A 205 -12.19 16.64 13.08
C ARG A 205 -13.22 16.51 14.20
N ASP A 206 -12.77 16.29 15.44
CA ASP A 206 -13.67 15.93 16.53
C ASP A 206 -14.39 17.15 17.13
N ILE A 207 -13.79 18.35 17.10
CA ILE A 207 -14.47 19.59 17.56
C ILE A 207 -15.42 20.11 16.48
N ALA A 208 -14.97 20.22 15.22
CA ALA A 208 -15.78 20.82 14.17
C ALA A 208 -16.92 19.91 13.68
N GLU A 209 -16.71 18.60 13.63
CA GLU A 209 -17.71 17.67 13.07
C GLU A 209 -18.55 16.96 14.14
N ARG A 210 -18.04 16.84 15.38
CA ARG A 210 -18.66 16.00 16.43
C ARG A 210 -18.96 16.73 17.74
N GLY A 211 -18.63 18.02 17.85
CA GLY A 211 -18.90 18.83 19.04
C GLY A 211 -18.14 18.35 20.29
N ALA A 212 -17.02 17.65 20.13
CA ALA A 212 -16.19 17.22 21.25
C ALA A 212 -15.50 18.42 21.92
N THR A 213 -15.22 18.30 23.23
CA THR A 213 -14.42 19.31 23.93
C THR A 213 -12.93 19.06 23.70
N MET A 214 -12.12 20.13 23.78
CA MET A 214 -10.66 20.02 23.69
C MET A 214 -10.08 19.05 24.74
N GLU A 215 -10.66 19.05 25.94
CA GLU A 215 -10.29 18.13 27.02
C GLU A 215 -10.52 16.66 26.65
N ALA A 216 -11.63 16.34 25.98
CA ALA A 216 -11.93 14.98 25.54
C ALA A 216 -10.94 14.49 24.46
N VAL A 217 -10.56 15.38 23.55
CA VAL A 217 -9.54 15.10 22.53
C VAL A 217 -8.19 14.82 23.18
N GLN A 218 -7.76 15.67 24.11
CA GLN A 218 -6.50 15.51 24.82
C GLN A 218 -6.48 14.23 25.66
N LYS A 219 -7.57 13.93 26.37
CA LYS A 219 -7.70 12.70 27.16
C LYS A 219 -7.53 11.46 26.29
N ALA A 220 -8.20 11.39 25.15
CA ALA A 220 -8.10 10.26 24.24
C ALA A 220 -6.69 10.05 23.66
N ILE A 221 -5.93 11.14 23.43
CA ILE A 221 -4.52 11.06 23.00
C ILE A 221 -3.66 10.54 24.15
N ASN A 222 -3.82 11.10 25.35
CA ASN A 222 -3.03 10.75 26.52
C ASN A 222 -3.24 9.27 26.93
N GLU A 223 -4.46 8.74 26.80
CA GLU A 223 -4.76 7.33 27.08
C GLU A 223 -4.03 6.36 26.13
N ARG A 224 -3.79 6.76 24.87
CA ARG A 224 -3.12 5.91 23.87
C ARG A 224 -1.60 6.06 23.86
N LYS A 225 -1.07 7.17 24.40
CA LYS A 225 0.34 7.52 24.34
C LYS A 225 1.29 6.46 24.96
N PRO A 226 0.98 5.85 26.13
CA PRO A 226 1.85 4.83 26.71
C PRO A 226 2.07 3.63 25.79
N ASP A 227 0.99 3.03 25.28
CA ASP A 227 1.10 1.87 24.39
C ASP A 227 1.68 2.24 23.03
N PHE A 228 1.38 3.44 22.52
CA PHE A 228 2.00 3.92 21.28
C PHE A 228 3.52 4.01 21.41
N ALA A 229 4.01 4.68 22.46
CA ALA A 229 5.44 4.84 22.72
C ALA A 229 6.14 3.50 23.00
N ALA A 230 5.44 2.55 23.64
CA ALA A 230 6.00 1.25 23.97
C ALA A 230 6.06 0.28 22.78
N TYR A 231 5.05 0.27 21.91
CA TYR A 231 4.86 -0.84 20.96
C TYR A 231 4.78 -0.42 19.49
N VAL A 232 4.41 0.83 19.20
CA VAL A 232 4.25 1.33 17.82
C VAL A 232 5.45 2.18 17.42
N GLU A 233 5.72 3.25 18.17
CA GLU A 233 6.78 4.23 17.87
C GLU A 233 8.17 3.63 17.65
N PRO A 234 8.65 2.63 18.44
CA PRO A 234 10.02 2.12 18.29
C PRO A 234 10.32 1.52 16.90
N GLN A 235 9.28 1.13 16.15
CA GLN A 235 9.44 0.58 14.80
C GLN A 235 9.97 1.62 13.79
N LYS A 236 9.83 2.92 14.06
CA LYS A 236 10.39 3.97 13.17
C LYS A 236 11.92 3.94 13.11
N ALA A 237 12.58 3.39 14.14
CA ALA A 237 14.02 3.15 14.13
C ALA A 237 14.42 1.98 13.22
N LYS A 238 13.50 1.05 12.92
CA LYS A 238 13.74 -0.11 12.06
C LYS A 238 13.49 0.20 10.58
N ALA A 239 12.54 1.07 10.28
CA ALA A 239 12.12 1.40 8.91
C ALA A 239 13.26 1.85 7.97
N ASP A 240 13.18 1.48 6.70
CA ASP A 240 14.10 1.90 5.64
C ASP A 240 13.75 3.31 5.14
N ILE A 241 12.45 3.58 5.01
CA ILE A 241 11.89 4.86 4.59
C ILE A 241 10.93 5.37 5.67
N ILE A 242 11.08 6.63 6.05
CA ILE A 242 10.21 7.33 6.99
C ILE A 242 9.64 8.55 6.28
N ILE A 243 8.32 8.72 6.32
CA ILE A 243 7.66 9.98 5.97
C ILE A 243 7.25 10.64 7.28
N GLN A 244 8.01 11.66 7.68
CA GLN A 244 7.75 12.41 8.90
C GLN A 244 6.97 13.68 8.60
N VAL A 245 5.84 13.87 9.29
CA VAL A 245 4.95 15.04 9.14
C VAL A 245 5.01 15.89 10.40
N LEU A 246 5.46 17.13 10.25
CA LEU A 246 5.63 18.13 11.29
C LEU A 246 4.81 19.38 10.96
N MET A 247 4.63 20.24 11.96
CA MET A 247 4.18 21.61 11.72
C MET A 247 5.21 22.36 10.86
N SER A 248 4.72 23.31 10.06
CA SER A 248 5.57 24.16 9.22
C SER A 248 6.50 25.03 10.06
N ASP A 249 7.75 25.22 9.60
CA ASP A 249 8.68 26.22 10.14
C ASP A 249 8.45 27.60 9.49
N LEU A 250 7.67 27.67 8.40
CA LEU A 250 7.42 28.90 7.64
C LEU A 250 6.33 29.79 8.26
N THR A 251 5.62 29.30 9.28
CA THR A 251 4.51 30.00 9.93
C THR A 251 4.31 29.47 11.35
N GLU A 252 3.79 30.31 12.24
CA GLU A 252 3.37 29.92 13.60
C GLU A 252 1.98 29.26 13.63
N ASP A 253 1.41 28.93 12.46
CA ASP A 253 0.09 28.29 12.35
C ASP A 253 0.11 26.89 12.97
N THR A 254 -0.66 26.72 14.04
CA THR A 254 -0.84 25.43 14.72
C THR A 254 -2.05 24.66 14.22
N SER A 255 -2.70 25.11 13.14
CA SER A 255 -3.91 24.47 12.62
C SER A 255 -3.62 23.15 11.89
N GLY A 256 -2.36 22.87 11.56
CA GLY A 256 -1.98 21.71 10.74
C GLY A 256 -2.32 21.89 9.26
N LYS A 257 -2.63 23.12 8.83
CA LYS A 257 -2.84 23.49 7.42
C LYS A 257 -1.54 23.58 6.65
N PHE A 258 -0.47 24.06 7.30
CA PHE A 258 0.87 24.14 6.72
C PHE A 258 1.75 23.11 7.42
N LEU A 259 2.39 22.27 6.61
CA LEU A 259 3.14 21.12 7.11
C LEU A 259 4.55 21.18 6.54
N LYS A 260 5.49 20.81 7.39
CA LYS A 260 6.82 20.38 6.99
C LYS A 260 6.82 18.87 6.91
N VAL A 261 7.13 18.33 5.75
CA VAL A 261 7.21 16.88 5.56
C VAL A 261 8.62 16.51 5.17
N LYS A 262 9.14 15.45 5.79
CA LYS A 262 10.44 14.88 5.47
C LYS A 262 10.27 13.48 4.92
N TYR A 263 10.88 13.21 3.78
CA TYR A 263 11.22 11.88 3.32
C TYR A 263 12.62 11.56 3.84
N ILE A 264 12.73 10.57 4.70
CA ILE A 264 13.99 10.14 5.33
C ILE A 264 14.24 8.71 4.88
N GLN A 265 15.39 8.44 4.25
CA GLN A 265 15.75 7.09 3.82
C GLN A 265 17.11 6.70 4.36
N LYS A 266 17.17 5.51 4.98
CA LYS A 266 18.43 4.93 5.45
C LYS A 266 19.35 4.64 4.28
N LYS A 267 20.62 5.01 4.42
CA LYS A 267 21.65 4.67 3.45
C LYS A 267 21.94 3.17 3.37
N SER A 268 21.50 2.40 4.37
CA SER A 268 21.54 0.94 4.37
C SER A 268 20.47 0.28 3.49
N CYS A 269 19.45 1.01 3.04
CA CYS A 269 18.45 0.49 2.12
C CYS A 269 19.09 0.29 0.74
N THR A 270 19.21 -0.96 0.29
CA THR A 270 19.89 -1.32 -0.95
C THR A 270 18.94 -1.62 -2.11
N VAL A 271 17.64 -1.69 -1.85
CA VAL A 271 16.63 -2.10 -2.86
C VAL A 271 16.12 -0.92 -3.68
N CYS A 272 16.35 0.32 -3.24
CA CYS A 272 16.03 1.53 -4.01
C CYS A 272 16.98 2.69 -3.64
N GLU A 273 17.23 3.61 -4.57
CA GLU A 273 18.09 4.77 -4.30
C GLU A 273 17.36 5.88 -3.54
N ALA A 274 18.07 6.63 -2.70
CA ALA A 274 17.50 7.81 -2.06
C ALA A 274 17.34 8.98 -3.05
N PRO A 275 16.18 9.68 -3.05
CA PRO A 275 16.00 10.90 -3.82
C PRO A 275 16.83 12.04 -3.24
N PHE A 276 17.19 13.02 -4.08
CA PHE A 276 17.93 14.22 -3.67
C PHE A 276 17.57 15.42 -4.56
N LEU A 277 17.95 16.64 -4.14
CA LEU A 277 17.79 17.86 -4.94
C LEU A 277 19.14 18.26 -5.54
N PHE A 278 19.16 18.51 -6.85
CA PHE A 278 20.30 19.02 -7.63
C PHE A 278 21.61 18.20 -7.57
N ASP A 279 22.25 18.13 -6.40
CA ASP A 279 23.58 17.55 -6.20
C ASP A 279 23.57 16.51 -5.07
N LYS A 280 23.97 15.28 -5.40
CA LYS A 280 23.87 14.13 -4.50
C LYS A 280 24.84 14.26 -3.33
N GLY A 281 24.32 14.21 -2.10
CA GLY A 281 25.12 14.25 -0.87
C GLY A 281 25.48 15.67 -0.39
N SER A 282 25.14 16.70 -1.16
CA SER A 282 25.26 18.10 -0.73
C SER A 282 24.07 18.51 0.14
N LYS A 283 24.33 19.42 1.09
CA LYS A 283 23.26 20.14 1.79
C LYS A 283 22.73 21.25 0.88
N ILE A 284 21.48 21.12 0.47
CA ILE A 284 20.78 22.04 -0.42
C ILE A 284 19.57 22.60 0.32
N GLU A 285 19.37 23.92 0.22
CA GLU A 285 18.11 24.58 0.57
C GLU A 285 17.65 25.39 -0.65
N TRP A 286 16.38 25.27 -1.01
CA TRP A 286 15.85 25.84 -2.22
C TRP A 286 14.44 26.40 -2.01
N VAL A 287 14.27 27.67 -2.34
CA VAL A 287 12.96 28.32 -2.48
C VAL A 287 12.69 28.43 -3.98
N PRO A 288 11.69 27.70 -4.52
CA PRO A 288 11.34 27.80 -5.94
C PRO A 288 10.98 29.23 -6.35
N ASN A 289 11.33 29.61 -7.58
CA ASN A 289 10.91 30.89 -8.15
C ASN A 289 9.38 30.94 -8.27
N GLY A 290 8.75 31.94 -7.64
CA GLY A 290 7.31 32.17 -7.67
C GLY A 290 6.72 32.42 -9.07
N ASP A 291 7.53 32.86 -10.05
CA ASP A 291 7.11 32.99 -11.45
C ASP A 291 6.90 31.63 -12.15
N LYS A 292 7.45 30.55 -11.56
CA LYS A 292 7.41 29.19 -12.12
C LYS A 292 6.61 28.20 -11.27
N LEU A 293 6.34 28.55 -10.01
CA LEU A 293 5.57 27.76 -9.06
C LEU A 293 4.75 28.69 -8.18
N THR A 294 3.45 28.71 -8.43
CA THR A 294 2.48 29.54 -7.76
C THR A 294 2.24 29.03 -6.36
N THR A 295 2.58 29.88 -5.39
CA THR A 295 2.36 29.62 -3.97
C THR A 295 1.86 30.86 -3.25
N SER A 296 0.76 30.73 -2.53
CA SER A 296 0.29 31.70 -1.54
C SER A 296 1.17 31.65 -0.30
N ALA A 297 1.20 32.74 0.47
CA ALA A 297 1.88 32.78 1.76
C ALA A 297 1.50 31.54 2.63
N PRO A 298 2.49 30.92 3.30
CA PRO A 298 3.88 31.36 3.48
C PRO A 298 4.84 30.93 2.35
N GLY A 299 4.33 30.32 1.28
CA GLY A 299 5.12 29.81 0.15
C GLY A 299 5.51 28.35 0.32
N VAL A 300 6.59 27.96 -0.33
CA VAL A 300 7.18 26.62 -0.22
C VAL A 300 8.70 26.69 -0.15
N LYS A 301 9.30 25.85 0.68
CA LYS A 301 10.74 25.64 0.79
C LYS A 301 11.04 24.15 0.69
N LEU A 302 12.05 23.78 -0.10
CA LEU A 302 12.57 22.42 -0.17
C LEU A 302 14.01 22.37 0.32
N ALA A 303 14.42 21.23 0.84
CA ALA A 303 15.81 20.97 1.18
C ALA A 303 16.16 19.49 0.98
N SER A 304 17.45 19.22 0.74
CA SER A 304 17.99 17.87 0.79
C SER A 304 19.35 17.86 1.49
N TYR A 305 19.60 16.86 2.31
CA TYR A 305 20.82 16.76 3.12
C TYR A 305 21.01 15.34 3.65
N ASP A 306 22.21 15.04 4.15
CA ASP A 306 22.45 13.85 4.95
C ASP A 306 22.27 14.16 6.44
N ASP A 307 21.77 13.18 7.20
CA ASP A 307 21.52 13.29 8.64
C ASP A 307 21.75 11.93 9.32
N GLU A 308 21.45 11.86 10.62
CA GLU A 308 21.41 10.64 11.40
C GLU A 308 19.99 10.37 11.94
N TRP A 309 19.52 9.12 11.81
CA TRP A 309 18.25 8.65 12.37
C TRP A 309 18.51 7.43 13.25
N PHE A 310 18.38 7.60 14.57
CA PHE A 310 18.65 6.54 15.56
C PHE A 310 20.04 5.89 15.40
N GLY A 311 21.09 6.70 15.23
CA GLY A 311 22.46 6.19 15.05
C GLY A 311 22.77 5.65 13.65
N GLN A 312 21.82 5.75 12.70
CA GLN A 312 22.01 5.27 11.33
C GLN A 312 22.10 6.46 10.36
N PRO A 313 23.04 6.44 9.41
CA PRO A 313 23.12 7.49 8.41
C PRO A 313 21.93 7.44 7.46
N VAL A 314 21.31 8.59 7.22
CA VAL A 314 20.15 8.76 6.33
C VAL A 314 20.41 9.86 5.31
N SER A 315 19.66 9.80 4.21
CA SER A 315 19.48 10.93 3.29
C SER A 315 18.06 11.44 3.43
N VAL A 316 17.92 12.76 3.48
CA VAL A 316 16.66 13.46 3.74
C VAL A 316 16.33 14.37 2.56
N VAL A 317 15.06 14.35 2.14
CA VAL A 317 14.45 15.38 1.31
C VAL A 317 13.24 15.92 2.07
N GLU A 318 13.13 17.22 2.21
CA GLU A 318 12.01 17.85 2.91
C GLU A 318 11.34 18.92 2.07
N MET A 319 10.05 19.11 2.32
CA MET A 319 9.21 20.14 1.74
C MET A 319 8.39 20.77 2.87
N ASP A 320 8.51 22.08 3.01
CA ASP A 320 7.77 22.89 3.97
C ASP A 320 6.88 23.89 3.24
N GLY A 321 5.61 23.97 3.62
CA GLY A 321 4.61 24.81 2.99
C GLY A 321 3.76 24.06 1.96
N LYS A 322 3.20 24.80 1.00
CA LYS A 322 2.21 24.27 0.05
C LYS A 322 2.33 24.88 -1.34
N ILE A 323 1.81 24.16 -2.33
CA ILE A 323 1.71 24.57 -3.73
C ILE A 323 0.23 24.81 -4.05
N ASP A 324 -0.09 25.93 -4.70
CA ASP A 324 -1.49 26.23 -5.04
C ASP A 324 -1.92 25.62 -6.39
N VAL A 325 -0.99 25.51 -7.34
CA VAL A 325 -1.25 24.97 -8.68
C VAL A 325 -0.43 23.70 -8.89
N LEU A 326 -1.07 22.53 -8.80
CA LEU A 326 -0.39 21.23 -8.86
C LEU A 326 0.27 20.93 -10.21
N ASP A 327 -0.26 21.46 -11.32
CA ASP A 327 0.35 21.29 -12.64
C ASP A 327 1.76 21.90 -12.73
N GLU A 328 2.05 22.90 -11.89
CA GLU A 328 3.36 23.56 -11.81
C GLU A 328 4.37 22.77 -10.96
N LEU A 329 3.94 21.68 -10.30
CA LEU A 329 4.83 20.77 -9.55
C LEU A 329 5.94 20.18 -10.45
N ILE A 330 5.75 20.19 -11.77
CA ILE A 330 6.77 19.80 -12.74
C ILE A 330 8.08 20.59 -12.57
N TYR A 331 8.01 21.83 -12.07
CA TYR A 331 9.20 22.61 -11.76
C TYR A 331 9.98 22.02 -10.58
N VAL A 332 9.29 21.56 -9.53
CA VAL A 332 9.91 20.83 -8.42
C VAL A 332 10.45 19.48 -8.90
N GLU A 333 9.68 18.73 -9.69
CA GLU A 333 10.12 17.46 -10.26
C GLU A 333 11.42 17.61 -11.06
N SER A 334 11.58 18.70 -11.82
CA SER A 334 12.80 18.98 -12.60
C SER A 334 14.06 19.17 -11.75
N ALA A 335 13.90 19.53 -10.46
CA ALA A 335 14.98 19.69 -9.51
C ALA A 335 15.29 18.39 -8.72
N MET A 336 14.36 17.43 -8.73
CA MET A 336 14.51 16.17 -8.01
C MET A 336 15.23 15.12 -8.85
N CYS A 337 16.13 14.39 -8.21
CA CYS A 337 16.90 13.31 -8.81
C CYS A 337 16.65 11.99 -8.08
N SER A 338 16.92 10.87 -8.76
CA SER A 338 16.68 9.51 -8.25
C SER A 338 15.28 9.35 -7.64
N THR A 339 14.23 9.81 -8.33
CA THR A 339 12.85 9.76 -7.83
C THR A 339 12.17 8.39 -8.04
N GLY A 340 12.75 7.53 -8.88
CA GLY A 340 12.13 6.27 -9.28
C GLY A 340 11.07 6.43 -10.38
N THR A 341 10.98 7.61 -11.01
CA THR A 341 10.10 7.83 -12.16
C THR A 341 10.60 7.10 -13.42
N LYS A 342 9.68 6.69 -14.29
CA LYS A 342 9.95 6.05 -15.59
C LYS A 342 10.15 7.04 -16.72
N TYR A 343 9.54 8.21 -16.60
CA TYR A 343 9.63 9.29 -17.57
C TYR A 343 9.51 10.63 -16.84
N TYR A 344 10.01 11.68 -17.48
CA TYR A 344 9.87 13.05 -16.99
C TYR A 344 8.40 13.47 -17.00
N GLY A 345 7.90 13.92 -15.85
CA GLY A 345 6.51 14.33 -15.65
C GLY A 345 5.64 13.28 -14.96
N GLU A 346 6.13 12.05 -14.74
CA GLU A 346 5.34 11.00 -14.09
C GLU A 346 4.92 11.39 -12.67
N LEU A 347 5.81 12.04 -11.89
CA LEU A 347 5.48 12.45 -10.52
C LEU A 347 4.36 13.49 -10.51
N THR A 348 4.48 14.50 -11.36
CA THR A 348 3.45 15.55 -11.51
C THR A 348 2.13 14.96 -11.99
N GLU A 349 2.16 14.07 -12.98
CA GLU A 349 0.97 13.38 -13.51
C GLU A 349 0.24 12.60 -12.40
N GLN A 350 0.97 11.83 -11.59
CA GLN A 350 0.37 11.05 -10.49
C GLN A 350 -0.19 11.94 -9.37
N MET A 351 0.45 13.07 -9.10
CA MET A 351 -0.03 14.06 -8.14
C MET A 351 -1.31 14.74 -8.63
N VAL A 352 -1.38 15.16 -9.89
CA VAL A 352 -2.56 15.77 -10.50
C VAL A 352 -3.73 14.78 -10.59
N LYS A 353 -3.47 13.51 -10.93
CA LYS A 353 -4.48 12.44 -10.90
C LYS A 353 -5.15 12.27 -9.54
N ASN A 354 -4.41 12.55 -8.46
CA ASN A 354 -4.87 12.43 -7.09
C ASN A 354 -5.12 13.79 -6.42
N LYS A 355 -5.33 14.87 -7.18
CA LYS A 355 -5.42 16.25 -6.64
C LYS A 355 -6.42 16.45 -5.51
N ASP A 356 -7.53 15.69 -5.51
CA ASP A 356 -8.59 15.80 -4.51
C ASP A 356 -8.29 14.96 -3.25
N ALA A 357 -7.19 14.19 -3.25
CA ALA A 357 -6.77 13.43 -2.08
C ALA A 357 -6.11 14.35 -1.04
N PRO A 358 -6.32 14.11 0.27
CA PRO A 358 -5.70 14.91 1.32
C PRO A 358 -4.17 15.00 1.19
N GLY A 359 -3.65 16.21 1.36
CA GLY A 359 -2.21 16.50 1.33
C GLY A 359 -1.58 16.52 -0.05
N SER A 360 -2.37 16.57 -1.13
CA SER A 360 -1.83 16.66 -2.50
C SER A 360 -1.08 17.95 -2.76
N GLU A 361 -1.45 19.04 -2.08
CA GLU A 361 -0.83 20.36 -2.18
C GLU A 361 0.45 20.53 -1.37
N ASN A 362 0.89 19.52 -0.60
CA ASN A 362 2.07 19.63 0.26
C ASN A 362 2.97 18.39 0.20
N GLY A 363 4.02 18.39 1.04
CA GLY A 363 5.00 17.32 1.07
C GLY A 363 4.43 15.94 1.39
N THR A 364 3.23 15.84 1.99
CA THR A 364 2.59 14.56 2.32
C THR A 364 2.29 13.78 1.05
N GLY A 365 1.57 14.39 0.10
CA GLY A 365 1.23 13.75 -1.16
C GLY A 365 2.46 13.51 -2.03
N LEU A 366 3.37 14.48 -2.07
CA LEU A 366 4.64 14.40 -2.82
C LEU A 366 5.45 13.16 -2.38
N PHE A 367 5.75 13.05 -1.09
CA PHE A 367 6.62 11.99 -0.58
C PHE A 367 5.92 10.64 -0.46
N GLN A 368 4.60 10.60 -0.31
CA GLN A 368 3.83 9.36 -0.46
C GLN A 368 3.91 8.84 -1.91
N THR A 369 3.75 9.71 -2.90
CA THR A 369 3.86 9.32 -4.32
C THR A 369 5.28 8.87 -4.66
N LEU A 370 6.28 9.58 -4.13
CA LEU A 370 7.68 9.19 -4.24
C LEU A 370 7.94 7.81 -3.62
N CYS A 371 7.43 7.56 -2.41
CA CYS A 371 7.58 6.27 -1.74
C CYS A 371 6.94 5.13 -2.53
N ALA A 372 5.80 5.37 -3.19
CA ALA A 372 5.20 4.39 -4.08
C ALA A 372 6.08 4.07 -5.31
N PHE A 373 6.76 5.06 -5.90
CA PHE A 373 7.79 4.79 -6.92
C PHE A 373 8.96 3.98 -6.37
N LYS A 374 9.32 4.18 -5.09
CA LYS A 374 10.38 3.41 -4.43
C LYS A 374 10.00 1.97 -4.15
N ILE A 375 8.72 1.69 -3.86
CA ILE A 375 8.21 0.32 -3.82
C ILE A 375 8.35 -0.34 -5.20
N ARG A 376 8.04 0.39 -6.29
CA ARG A 376 8.21 -0.12 -7.66
C ARG A 376 9.67 -0.39 -7.99
N GLU A 377 10.56 0.52 -7.63
CA GLU A 377 12.01 0.37 -7.80
C GLU A 377 12.56 -0.83 -7.01
N ALA A 378 12.10 -1.00 -5.76
CA ALA A 378 12.45 -2.15 -4.92
C ALA A 378 11.99 -3.46 -5.54
N TYR A 379 10.73 -3.52 -6.00
CA TYR A 379 10.21 -4.66 -6.72
C TYR A 379 11.07 -5.00 -7.94
N GLU A 380 11.34 -4.04 -8.82
CA GLU A 380 12.14 -4.28 -10.02
C GLU A 380 13.59 -4.67 -9.73
N THR A 381 14.18 -4.14 -8.66
CA THR A 381 15.55 -4.47 -8.24
C THR A 381 15.64 -5.90 -7.73
N LEU A 382 14.72 -6.30 -6.86
CA LEU A 382 14.66 -7.65 -6.29
C LEU A 382 14.30 -8.70 -7.34
N ARG A 383 13.50 -8.34 -8.35
CA ARG A 383 13.14 -9.22 -9.47
C ARG A 383 14.27 -9.48 -10.47
N LYS A 384 15.33 -8.67 -10.45
CA LYS A 384 16.53 -8.85 -11.29
C LYS A 384 17.63 -9.67 -10.61
N GLN A 385 17.54 -9.85 -9.30
CA GLN A 385 18.45 -10.67 -8.49
C GLN A 385 17.97 -12.12 -8.50
#